data_AF-A0A946FHZ1-F1
#
_entry.id   AF-A0A946FHZ1-F1
#
_cell.length_a   1.000
_cell.length_b   1.000
_cell.length_c   1.000
_cell.angle_alpha   90.00
_cell.angle_beta   90.00
_cell.angle_gamma   90.00
#
_symmetry.space_group_name_H-M   'P 1'
#
loop_
_entity.id
_entity.type
_entity.pdbx_description
1 polymer ?
#
loop_
_entity_poly.entity_id
_entity_poly.type
_entity_poly.pdbx_seq_one_letter_code
_entity_poly.pdbx_strand_id
1 'polypeptide(L)'
;MTTTLIPELIPVIGLMSGTSIDAVDAALIMTDGQSFTRTGITASLPWPDHIRAAIFAVVDDPSRLENRDDINALEHDIAQHHALAVAAIHDQMESPAALIGFHGQTVLHKPEQGYSVQLGSGEALAQITGCPVIYQF
;
A
#
# COMPACT_ATOMS: atom_id res chain seq x y z
N MET A 1 11.25 34.40 -23.96
CA MET A 1 11.95 33.15 -23.62
C MET A 1 11.09 32.46 -22.59
N THR A 2 10.30 31.48 -23.01
CA THR A 2 9.47 30.66 -22.11
C THR A 2 10.42 29.67 -21.45
N THR A 3 10.76 29.90 -20.18
CA THR A 3 11.43 28.88 -19.37
C THR A 3 10.46 27.71 -19.26
N THR A 4 10.70 26.65 -20.04
CA THR A 4 10.06 25.36 -19.79
C THR A 4 10.51 24.94 -18.40
N LEU A 5 9.63 25.09 -17.41
CA LEU A 5 9.82 24.48 -16.10
C LEU A 5 9.86 22.97 -16.36
N ILE A 6 11.05 22.38 -16.25
CA ILE A 6 11.17 20.93 -16.14
C ILE A 6 10.44 20.60 -14.84
N PRO A 7 9.35 19.82 -14.87
CA PRO A 7 8.65 19.52 -13.64
C PRO A 7 9.58 18.74 -12.72
N GLU A 8 9.63 19.14 -11.46
CA GLU A 8 10.47 18.53 -10.45
C GLU A 8 9.98 17.10 -10.19
N LEU A 9 10.87 16.12 -10.38
CA LEU A 9 10.54 14.73 -10.08
C LEU A 9 10.57 14.51 -8.58
N ILE A 10 9.47 14.00 -8.04
CA ILE A 10 9.35 13.66 -6.62
C ILE A 10 9.43 12.14 -6.41
N PRO A 11 10.03 11.67 -5.30
CA PRO A 11 10.05 10.26 -4.93
C PRO A 11 8.68 9.83 -4.39
N VAL A 12 8.10 8.77 -4.94
CA VAL A 12 6.82 8.19 -4.51
C VAL A 12 6.98 6.70 -4.31
N ILE A 13 6.48 6.19 -3.18
CA ILE A 13 6.45 4.74 -2.91
C ILE A 13 5.07 4.22 -3.28
N GLY A 14 5.02 3.23 -4.18
CA GLY A 14 3.81 2.45 -4.43
C GLY A 14 3.81 1.19 -3.57
N LEU A 15 2.67 0.89 -2.96
CA LEU A 15 2.43 -0.30 -2.14
C LEU A 15 1.27 -1.11 -2.70
N MET A 16 1.45 -2.43 -2.79
CA MET A 16 0.43 -3.35 -3.29
C MET A 16 0.48 -4.69 -2.55
N SER A 17 -0.69 -5.22 -2.23
CA SER A 17 -0.85 -6.63 -1.83
C SER A 17 -2.07 -7.24 -2.52
N GLY A 18 -1.82 -8.26 -3.33
CA GLY A 18 -2.80 -8.88 -4.22
C GLY A 18 -3.63 -9.99 -3.58
N THR A 19 -4.47 -10.62 -4.39
CA THR A 19 -5.34 -11.75 -3.99
C THR A 19 -4.58 -13.03 -3.63
N SER A 20 -3.28 -13.11 -3.91
CA SER A 20 -2.47 -14.27 -3.53
C SER A 20 -2.13 -14.30 -2.03
N ILE A 21 -2.17 -13.15 -1.35
CA ILE A 21 -1.95 -13.01 0.10
C ILE A 21 -0.57 -13.58 0.51
N ASP A 22 0.44 -13.38 -0.36
CA ASP A 22 1.79 -13.90 -0.11
C ASP A 22 2.67 -12.87 0.58
N ALA A 23 2.66 -11.62 0.10
CA ALA A 23 3.52 -10.55 0.59
C ALA A 23 2.91 -9.17 0.33
N VAL A 24 3.45 -8.17 1.02
CA VAL A 24 3.34 -6.76 0.65
C VAL A 24 4.50 -6.39 -0.24
N ASP A 25 4.20 -5.91 -1.44
CA ASP A 25 5.18 -5.39 -2.38
C ASP A 25 5.26 -3.86 -2.30
N ALA A 26 6.48 -3.33 -2.35
CA ALA A 26 6.77 -1.91 -2.37
C ALA A 26 7.75 -1.57 -3.50
N ALA A 27 7.56 -0.43 -4.15
CA ALA A 27 8.46 0.07 -5.18
C ALA A 27 8.60 1.59 -5.12
N LEU A 28 9.83 2.08 -5.29
CA LEU A 28 10.12 3.51 -5.41
C LEU A 28 10.12 3.94 -6.88
N ILE A 29 9.37 4.99 -7.18
CA ILE A 29 9.37 5.68 -8.47
C ILE A 29 9.71 7.16 -8.30
N MET A 30 10.19 7.77 -9.38
CA MET A 30 10.32 9.21 -9.52
C MET A 30 9.25 9.69 -10.50
N THR A 31 8.45 10.70 -10.15
CA THR A 31 7.34 11.15 -10.99
C THR A 31 7.15 12.67 -10.97
N ASP A 32 6.68 13.23 -12.08
CA ASP A 32 6.19 14.61 -12.19
C ASP A 32 4.65 14.71 -12.08
N GLY A 33 3.98 13.58 -11.80
CA GLY A 33 2.52 13.46 -11.78
C GLY A 33 1.88 13.16 -13.14
N GLN A 34 2.62 13.16 -14.24
CA GLN A 34 2.14 12.76 -15.58
C GLN A 34 2.88 11.54 -16.12
N SER A 35 4.17 11.45 -15.82
CA SER A 35 5.08 10.39 -16.21
C SER A 35 5.87 9.90 -14.99
N PHE A 36 6.46 8.72 -15.09
CA PHE A 36 7.30 8.19 -14.02
C PHE A 36 8.49 7.39 -14.55
N THR A 37 9.54 7.34 -13.73
CA THR A 37 10.71 6.47 -13.93
C THR A 37 10.83 5.51 -12.75
N ARG A 38 11.13 4.25 -13.04
CA ARG A 38 11.42 3.23 -12.01
C ARG A 38 12.86 3.38 -11.53
N THR A 39 13.06 3.37 -10.22
CA THR A 39 14.41 3.45 -9.63
C THR A 39 15.10 2.07 -9.55
N GLY A 40 14.31 0.99 -9.56
CA GLY A 40 14.79 -0.37 -9.29
C GLY A 40 14.83 -0.72 -7.80
N ILE A 41 14.60 0.25 -6.90
CA ILE A 41 14.47 0.00 -5.47
C ILE A 41 13.08 -0.60 -5.20
N THR A 42 13.06 -1.82 -4.70
CA THR A 42 11.85 -2.57 -4.36
C THR A 42 12.04 -3.31 -3.04
N ALA A 43 10.91 -3.69 -2.43
CA ALA A 43 10.86 -4.58 -1.28
C ALA A 43 9.66 -5.51 -1.42
N SER A 44 9.77 -6.72 -0.89
CA SER A 44 8.67 -7.67 -0.80
C SER A 44 8.72 -8.32 0.57
N LEU A 45 7.70 -8.09 1.39
CA LEU A 45 7.64 -8.53 2.78
C LEU A 45 6.55 -9.59 2.93
N PRO A 46 6.90 -10.85 3.21
CA PRO A 46 5.91 -11.89 3.46
C PRO A 46 5.02 -11.55 4.65
N TRP A 47 3.72 -11.83 4.50
CA TRP A 47 2.78 -11.66 5.61
C TRP A 47 3.17 -12.55 6.81
N PRO A 48 3.12 -12.04 8.04
CA PRO A 48 3.16 -12.87 9.23
C PRO A 48 1.98 -13.85 9.23
N ASP A 49 2.22 -15.09 9.65
CA ASP A 49 1.22 -16.18 9.59
C ASP A 49 -0.14 -15.80 10.20
N HIS A 50 -0.14 -15.05 11.30
CA HIS A 50 -1.37 -14.63 11.97
C HIS A 50 -2.17 -13.61 11.14
N ILE A 51 -1.52 -12.63 10.51
CA ILE A 51 -2.18 -11.64 9.65
C ILE A 51 -2.67 -12.34 8.37
N ARG A 52 -1.83 -13.18 7.77
CA ARG A 52 -2.19 -14.01 6.60
C ARG A 52 -3.44 -14.84 6.90
N ALA A 53 -3.49 -15.53 8.04
CA ALA A 53 -4.65 -16.32 8.45
C ALA A 53 -5.92 -15.46 8.65
N ALA A 54 -5.79 -14.26 9.24
CA ALA A 54 -6.91 -13.34 9.41
C ALA A 54 -7.46 -12.83 8.07
N ILE A 55 -6.58 -12.50 7.11
CA ILE A 55 -6.97 -12.13 5.74
C ILE A 55 -7.71 -13.29 5.06
N PHE A 56 -7.17 -14.52 5.16
CA PHE A 56 -7.81 -15.71 4.60
C PHE A 56 -9.20 -15.96 5.18
N ALA A 57 -9.39 -15.74 6.50
CA ALA A 57 -10.70 -15.91 7.12
C ALA A 57 -11.74 -14.96 6.51
N VAL A 58 -11.37 -13.71 6.21
CA VAL A 58 -12.26 -12.74 5.54
C VAL A 58 -12.54 -13.13 4.08
N VAL A 59 -11.56 -13.67 3.38
CA VAL A 59 -11.71 -14.14 1.99
C VAL A 59 -12.64 -15.36 1.92
N ASP A 60 -12.47 -16.31 2.84
CA ASP A 60 -13.29 -17.53 2.94
C ASP A 60 -14.74 -17.22 3.36
N ASP A 61 -14.91 -16.28 4.29
CA ASP A 61 -16.22 -15.83 4.77
C ASP A 61 -16.33 -14.28 4.72
N PRO A 62 -16.80 -13.73 3.59
CA PRO A 62 -16.96 -12.29 3.43
C PRO A 62 -17.97 -11.65 4.40
N SER A 63 -18.84 -12.43 5.07
CA SER A 63 -19.75 -11.88 6.09
C SER A 63 -18.99 -11.32 7.30
N ARG A 64 -17.74 -11.73 7.51
CA ARG A 64 -16.84 -11.18 8.53
C ARG A 64 -16.56 -9.69 8.35
N LEU A 65 -16.76 -9.14 7.15
CA LEU A 65 -16.67 -7.70 6.90
C LEU A 65 -17.69 -6.89 7.73
N GLU A 66 -18.76 -7.53 8.22
CA GLU A 66 -19.77 -6.90 9.07
C GLU A 66 -19.29 -6.67 10.51
N ASN A 67 -18.32 -7.45 11.00
CA ASN A 67 -17.74 -7.22 12.33
C ASN A 67 -16.70 -6.09 12.27
N ARG A 68 -17.15 -4.86 12.52
CA ARG A 68 -16.31 -3.67 12.41
C ARG A 68 -15.12 -3.65 13.36
N ASP A 69 -15.23 -4.23 14.56
CA ASP A 69 -14.12 -4.24 15.51
C ASP A 69 -12.97 -5.13 15.02
N ASP A 70 -13.30 -6.35 14.56
CA ASP A 70 -12.30 -7.28 14.00
C ASP A 70 -11.66 -6.71 12.73
N ILE A 71 -12.46 -6.10 11.86
CA ILE A 71 -11.95 -5.50 10.62
C ILE A 71 -11.05 -4.31 10.92
N ASN A 72 -11.43 -3.41 11.82
CA ASN A 72 -10.60 -2.25 12.17
C ASN A 72 -9.25 -2.71 12.75
N ALA A 73 -9.23 -3.77 13.56
CA ALA A 73 -8.00 -4.36 14.07
C ALA A 73 -7.13 -4.93 12.93
N LEU A 74 -7.73 -5.70 12.02
CA LEU A 74 -7.02 -6.25 10.86
C LEU A 74 -6.49 -5.16 9.92
N GLU A 75 -7.26 -4.10 9.69
CA GLU A 75 -6.83 -2.95 8.88
C GLU A 75 -5.65 -2.21 9.50
N HIS A 76 -5.57 -2.17 10.83
CA HIS A 76 -4.42 -1.62 11.54
C HIS A 76 -3.19 -2.52 11.38
N ASP A 77 -3.32 -3.83 11.56
CA ASP A 77 -2.23 -4.79 11.37
C ASP A 77 -1.70 -4.75 9.94
N ILE A 78 -2.60 -4.65 8.95
CA ILE A 78 -2.27 -4.47 7.54
C ILE A 78 -1.46 -3.17 7.35
N ALA A 79 -1.92 -2.04 7.90
CA ALA A 79 -1.22 -0.76 7.79
C ALA A 79 0.17 -0.80 8.45
N GLN A 80 0.30 -1.44 9.62
CA GLN A 80 1.58 -1.64 10.29
C GLN A 80 2.55 -2.46 9.44
N HIS A 81 2.08 -3.56 8.84
CA HIS A 81 2.94 -4.39 8.00
C HIS A 81 3.37 -3.67 6.71
N HIS A 82 2.47 -2.87 6.12
CA HIS A 82 2.81 -2.00 4.99
C HIS A 82 3.84 -0.93 5.38
N ALA A 83 3.77 -0.37 6.59
CA ALA A 83 4.77 0.57 7.07
C ALA A 83 6.18 -0.06 7.19
N LEU A 84 6.28 -1.35 7.49
CA LEU A 84 7.55 -2.08 7.45
C LEU A 84 8.11 -2.15 6.02
N ALA A 85 7.25 -2.35 5.03
CA ALA A 85 7.66 -2.34 3.62
C ALA A 85 8.14 -0.95 3.18
N VAL A 86 7.47 0.12 3.64
CA VAL A 86 7.90 1.50 3.44
C VAL A 86 9.27 1.75 4.08
N ALA A 87 9.49 1.29 5.31
CA ALA A 87 10.77 1.42 6.00
C ALA A 87 11.91 0.74 5.22
N ALA A 88 11.67 -0.47 4.69
CA ALA A 88 12.65 -1.18 3.87
C ALA A 88 13.04 -0.45 2.57
N ILE A 89 12.14 0.36 2.01
CA ILE A 89 12.43 1.24 0.88
C ILE A 89 13.21 2.48 1.36
N HIS A 90 12.76 3.12 2.44
CA HIS A 90 13.42 4.32 2.99
C HIS A 90 14.87 4.05 3.44
N ASP A 91 15.19 2.86 3.93
CA ASP A 91 16.57 2.45 4.27
C ASP A 91 17.54 2.50 3.07
N GLN A 92 17.01 2.55 1.84
CA GLN A 92 17.76 2.63 0.59
C GLN A 92 17.72 4.03 -0.05
N MET A 93 17.11 5.02 0.61
CA MET A 93 16.91 6.37 0.08
C MET A 93 17.74 7.41 0.84
N GLU A 94 18.17 8.45 0.12
CA GLU A 94 18.86 9.61 0.72
C GLU A 94 17.89 10.65 1.31
N SER A 95 16.65 10.66 0.82
CA SER A 95 15.57 11.56 1.25
C SER A 95 14.27 10.77 1.43
N PRO A 96 13.35 11.20 2.30
CA PRO A 96 12.07 10.51 2.49
C PRO A 96 11.19 10.62 1.23
N ALA A 97 10.30 9.65 1.05
CA ALA A 97 9.28 9.73 0.02
C ALA A 97 8.37 10.95 0.24
N ALA A 98 7.99 11.62 -0.86
CA ALA A 98 7.06 12.73 -0.82
C ALA A 98 5.60 12.27 -0.67
N LEU A 99 5.31 11.04 -1.11
CA LEU A 99 3.97 10.46 -1.13
C LEU A 99 4.06 8.93 -1.11
N ILE A 100 3.04 8.30 -0.53
CA ILE A 100 2.80 6.87 -0.63
C ILE A 100 1.48 6.63 -1.38
N GLY A 101 1.50 5.80 -2.42
CA GLY A 101 0.30 5.20 -3.00
C GLY A 101 0.04 3.85 -2.35
N PHE A 102 -1.11 3.69 -1.70
CA PHE A 102 -1.45 2.53 -0.90
C PHE A 102 -2.69 1.83 -1.44
N HIS A 103 -2.49 0.72 -2.13
CA HIS A 103 -3.59 -0.09 -2.65
C HIS A 103 -4.37 -0.81 -1.53
N GLY A 104 -3.69 -1.22 -0.46
CA GLY A 104 -4.25 -2.12 0.56
C GLY A 104 -4.18 -3.58 0.15
N GLN A 105 -4.77 -4.44 0.99
CA GLN A 105 -4.89 -5.88 0.77
C GLN A 105 -6.25 -6.22 0.17
N THR A 106 -6.28 -6.78 -1.04
CA THR A 106 -7.55 -7.27 -1.63
C THR A 106 -8.09 -8.46 -0.85
N VAL A 107 -9.33 -8.36 -0.36
CA VAL A 107 -10.06 -9.47 0.30
C VAL A 107 -11.27 -9.95 -0.48
N LEU A 108 -11.77 -9.14 -1.42
CA LEU A 108 -12.81 -9.52 -2.35
C LEU A 108 -12.47 -8.97 -3.73
N HIS A 109 -12.53 -9.80 -4.77
CA HIS A 109 -12.26 -9.38 -6.14
C HIS A 109 -13.28 -10.00 -7.09
N LYS A 110 -14.19 -9.17 -7.62
CA LYS A 110 -15.25 -9.55 -8.57
C LYS A 110 -15.20 -8.63 -9.80
N PRO A 111 -14.18 -8.78 -10.67
CA PRO A 111 -13.99 -7.91 -11.83
C PRO A 111 -15.16 -7.98 -12.82
N GLU A 112 -15.79 -9.14 -12.97
CA GLU A 112 -17.00 -9.34 -13.78
C GLU A 112 -18.20 -8.50 -13.31
N GLN A 113 -18.19 -8.09 -12.04
CA GLN A 113 -19.21 -7.23 -11.42
C GLN A 113 -18.70 -5.79 -11.21
N GLY A 114 -17.47 -5.49 -11.65
CA GLY A 114 -16.83 -4.18 -11.47
C GLY A 114 -16.57 -3.81 -10.02
N TYR A 115 -16.38 -4.80 -9.13
CA TYR A 115 -16.28 -4.56 -7.69
C TYR A 115 -15.08 -5.28 -7.05
N SER A 116 -14.40 -4.58 -6.14
CA SER A 116 -13.26 -5.08 -5.38
C SER A 116 -13.32 -4.47 -3.96
N VAL A 117 -12.82 -5.19 -2.96
CA VAL A 117 -12.68 -4.70 -1.59
C VAL A 117 -11.24 -4.85 -1.15
N GLN A 118 -10.66 -3.74 -0.71
CA GLN A 118 -9.34 -3.66 -0.13
C GLN A 118 -9.48 -3.32 1.35
N LEU A 119 -8.71 -4.01 2.19
CA LEU A 119 -8.54 -3.68 3.60
C LEU A 119 -7.23 -2.92 3.82
N GLY A 120 -7.25 -2.02 4.78
CA GLY A 120 -6.07 -1.31 5.28
C GLY A 120 -6.38 0.16 5.53
N SER A 121 -5.95 0.67 6.70
CA SER A 121 -6.16 2.07 7.04
C SER A 121 -5.05 2.96 6.48
N GLY A 122 -5.39 3.79 5.49
CA GLY A 122 -4.48 4.80 4.94
C GLY A 122 -4.09 5.86 5.98
N GLU A 123 -5.02 6.22 6.88
CA GLU A 123 -4.76 7.14 7.99
C GLU A 123 -3.72 6.58 8.95
N ALA A 124 -3.87 5.31 9.36
CA ALA A 124 -2.91 4.67 10.24
C ALA A 124 -1.53 4.59 9.57
N LEU A 125 -1.49 4.20 8.28
CA LEU A 125 -0.23 4.17 7.53
C LEU A 125 0.43 5.56 7.45
N ALA A 126 -0.34 6.62 7.20
CA ALA A 126 0.17 7.99 7.18
C ALA A 126 0.72 8.41 8.55
N GLN A 127 0.04 8.06 9.64
CA GLN A 127 0.51 8.33 11.01
C GLN A 127 1.80 7.59 11.34
N ILE A 128 1.91 6.30 10.98
CA ILE A 128 3.08 5.47 11.27
C ILE A 128 4.31 5.94 10.47
N THR A 129 4.12 6.28 9.19
CA THR A 129 5.21 6.63 8.28
C THR A 129 5.58 8.11 8.31
N GLY A 130 4.70 8.97 8.81
CA GLY A 130 4.85 10.43 8.73
C GLY A 130 4.79 10.97 7.29
N CYS A 131 4.34 10.17 6.33
CA CYS A 131 4.27 10.50 4.91
C CYS A 131 2.80 10.62 4.46
N PRO A 132 2.44 11.56 3.57
CA PRO A 132 1.11 11.59 2.97
C PRO A 132 0.80 10.28 2.23
N VAL A 133 -0.43 9.76 2.42
CA VAL A 133 -0.89 8.51 1.80
C VAL A 133 -2.11 8.78 0.92
N ILE A 134 -2.06 8.32 -0.33
CA ILE A 134 -3.21 8.23 -1.23
C ILE A 134 -3.64 6.77 -1.31
N TYR A 135 -4.92 6.50 -1.08
CA TYR A 135 -5.47 5.15 -1.00
C TYR A 135 -6.93 5.13 -1.48
N GLN A 136 -7.52 3.94 -1.65
CA GLN A 136 -8.85 3.73 -2.28
C GLN A 136 -8.93 4.22 -3.73
N PHE A 137 -8.10 3.65 -4.60
CA PHE A 137 -8.07 3.93 -6.05
C PHE A 137 -9.30 3.40 -6.80
#